data_AF-A0A7K3H7W2-F1
#
_entry.id   AF-A0A7K3H7W2-F1
#
_cell.length_a   1.000
_cell.length_b   1.000
_cell.length_c   1.000
_cell.angle_alpha   90.00
_cell.angle_beta   90.00
_cell.angle_gamma   90.00
#
_symmetry.space_group_name_H-M   'P 1'
#
loop_
_entity.id
_entity.type
_entity.pdbx_description
1 polymer ?
#
loop_
_entity_poly.entity_id
_entity_poly.type
_entity_poly.pdbx_seq_one_letter_code
_entity_poly.pdbx_strand_id
1 'polypeptide(L)' 'MKGHPLAEKTIWQKSSYSQEEGECVELAAAGPAAVALRESDHPGAVLTLRPTVLGALLRGVKAGEFDGPAARARRSRPH' A
#
# COMPACT_ATOMS: atom_id res chain seq x y z
N MET A 1 4.51 17.98 19.99
CA MET A 1 4.64 16.78 19.14
C MET A 1 5.00 17.23 17.74
N LYS A 2 6.30 17.26 17.39
CA LYS A 2 6.77 17.61 16.03
C LYS A 2 7.39 16.34 15.45
N GLY A 3 6.68 15.69 14.53
CA GLY A 3 7.15 14.48 13.84
C GLY A 3 8.44 14.77 13.08
N HIS A 4 9.38 13.84 13.14
CA HIS A 4 10.76 14.00 12.70
C HIS A 4 10.89 14.07 11.15
N PRO A 5 11.87 14.81 10.62
CA PRO A 5 12.01 15.15 9.20
C PRO A 5 12.65 14.03 8.37
N LEU A 6 12.04 12.84 8.33
CA LEU A 6 12.44 11.76 7.41
C LEU A 6 11.73 11.85 6.05
N ALA A 7 10.64 12.62 5.95
CA ALA A 7 9.83 12.71 4.75
C ALA A 7 10.51 13.48 3.58
N GLU A 8 11.45 14.40 3.85
CA GLU A 8 12.02 15.28 2.81
C GLU A 8 13.06 14.61 1.91
N LYS A 9 13.66 13.48 2.32
CA LYS A 9 14.62 12.73 1.49
C LYS A 9 14.19 11.28 1.24
N THR A 10 12.88 11.08 1.11
CA THR A 10 12.30 9.79 0.82
C THR A 10 12.10 9.66 -0.70
N ILE A 11 12.78 8.70 -1.33
CA ILE A 11 12.60 8.41 -2.77
C ILE A 11 11.37 7.51 -2.92
N TRP A 12 10.26 8.09 -3.34
CA TRP A 12 9.01 7.36 -3.59
C TRP A 12 9.05 6.64 -4.94
N GLN A 13 8.70 5.36 -4.91
CA GLN A 13 8.53 4.51 -6.08
C GLN A 13 7.04 4.27 -6.31
N LYS A 14 6.53 4.79 -7.43
CA LYS A 14 5.14 4.62 -7.86
C LYS A 14 4.93 3.21 -8.43
N SER A 15 3.77 2.61 -8.17
CA SER A 15 3.38 1.34 -8.78
C SER A 15 3.31 1.46 -10.31
N SER A 16 3.72 0.41 -11.02
CA SER A 16 3.58 0.32 -12.49
C SER A 16 2.14 0.08 -12.95
N TYR A 17 1.22 -0.24 -12.02
CA TYR A 17 -0.21 -0.44 -12.30
C TYR A 17 -1.01 0.87 -12.28
N SER A 18 -0.33 1.98 -12.01
CA SER A 18 -0.91 3.32 -11.99
C SER A 18 -1.16 3.83 -13.40
N GLN A 19 -2.41 3.78 -13.85
CA GLN A 19 -2.87 4.46 -15.06
C GLN A 19 -3.01 5.99 -14.83
N GLU A 20 -3.23 6.75 -15.90
CA GLU A 20 -3.31 8.22 -15.87
C GLU A 20 -4.43 8.78 -14.98
N GLU A 21 -5.42 7.96 -14.61
CA GLU A 21 -6.65 8.40 -13.91
C GLU A 21 -6.67 8.16 -12.39
N GLY A 22 -5.51 8.22 -11.73
CA GLY A 22 -5.43 8.34 -10.26
C GLY A 22 -5.39 7.02 -9.46
N GLU A 23 -5.37 7.13 -8.13
CA GLU A 23 -5.28 6.02 -7.14
C GLU A 23 -3.99 5.20 -7.18
N CYS A 24 -2.87 5.92 -7.22
CA CYS A 24 -1.56 5.30 -7.31
C CYS A 24 -1.00 5.00 -5.92
N VAL A 25 -0.56 3.76 -5.70
CA VAL A 25 0.20 3.40 -4.48
C VAL A 25 1.69 3.68 -4.70
N GLU A 26 2.31 4.30 -3.70
CA GLU A 26 3.74 4.59 -3.67
C GLU A 26 4.40 3.95 -2.45
N LEU A 27 5.63 3.46 -2.63
CA LEU A 27 6.45 2.88 -1.58
C LEU A 27 7.77 3.62 -1.44
N ALA A 28 8.33 3.65 -0.24
CA ALA A 28 9.68 4.12 -0.03
C ALA A 28 10.38 3.45 1.16
N ALA A 29 11.71 3.38 1.10
CA ALA A 29 12.51 2.96 2.24
C ALA A 29 12.45 4.03 3.34
N ALA A 30 12.01 3.66 4.54
CA ALA A 30 11.87 4.55 5.69
C ALA A 30 12.90 4.26 6.80
N GLY A 31 13.78 3.27 6.58
CA GLY A 31 14.84 2.85 7.51
C GLY A 31 15.28 1.41 7.26
N PRO A 32 16.20 0.85 8.07
CA PRO A 32 16.79 -0.47 7.85
C PRO A 32 15.80 -1.63 7.77
N ALA A 33 14.64 -1.51 8.44
CA ALA A 33 13.60 -2.53 8.45
C ALA A 33 12.19 -1.90 8.35
N ALA A 34 12.08 -0.76 7.67
CA ALA A 34 10.85 0.00 7.55
C ALA A 34 10.60 0.41 6.10
N VAL A 35 9.36 0.24 5.67
CA VAL A 35 8.83 0.70 4.39
C VAL A 35 7.69 1.67 4.71
N ALA A 36 7.65 2.80 4.01
CA ALA A 36 6.52 3.70 4.00
C ALA A 36 5.65 3.38 2.78
N LEU A 37 4.34 3.33 2.99
CA LEU A 37 3.32 3.16 1.96
C LEU A 37 2.37 4.35 2.04
N ARG A 38 2.02 4.92 0.88
CA ARG A 38 1.00 5.97 0.77
C ARG A 38 0.26 5.85 -0.55
N GLU A 39 -0.85 6.57 -0.63
CA GLU A 39 -1.54 6.84 -1.90
C GLU A 39 -1.17 8.23 -2.40
N SER A 40 -1.00 8.37 -3.71
CA SER A 40 -0.58 9.65 -4.31
C SER A 40 -1.62 10.76 -4.13
N ASP A 41 -2.91 10.43 -4.06
CA ASP A 41 -4.01 11.40 -3.85
C ASP A 41 -4.21 11.75 -2.36
N HIS A 42 -3.65 10.93 -1.46
CA HIS A 42 -3.66 11.17 -0.02
C HIS A 42 -2.22 11.18 0.55
N PRO A 43 -1.34 12.08 0.07
CA PRO A 43 0.09 11.99 0.35
C PRO A 43 0.47 12.22 1.83
N GLY A 44 -0.44 12.77 2.63
CA GLY A 44 -0.27 12.95 4.08
C GLY A 44 -0.58 11.71 4.91
N ALA A 45 -1.25 10.70 4.35
CA ALA A 45 -1.56 9.45 5.01
C ALA A 45 -0.47 8.41 4.70
N VAL A 46 0.50 8.26 5.61
CA VAL A 46 1.63 7.34 5.44
C VAL A 46 1.53 6.20 6.44
N LEU A 47 1.48 4.97 5.93
CA LEU A 47 1.62 3.76 6.72
C LEU A 47 3.08 3.31 6.73
N THR A 48 3.69 3.26 7.92
CA THR A 48 5.04 2.70 8.08
C THR A 48 4.96 1.29 8.63
N LEU A 49 5.51 0.32 7.89
CA LEU A 49 5.43 -1.09 8.20
C LEU A 49 6.74 -1.83 7.90
N ARG A 50 6.95 -2.99 8.52
CA ARG A 50 8.11 -3.83 8.22
C ARG A 50 7.95 -4.47 6.83
N PRO A 51 9.05 -4.77 6.11
CA PRO A 51 9.00 -5.46 4.82
C PRO A 51 8.22 -6.80 4.87
N THR A 52 8.33 -7.53 5.98
CA THR A 52 7.61 -8.80 6.18
C THR A 52 6.10 -8.61 6.28
N VAL A 53 5.65 -7.52 6.92
CA VAL A 53 4.23 -7.16 7.05
C VAL A 53 3.70 -6.70 5.70
N LEU A 54 4.46 -5.88 4.96
CA LEU A 54 4.10 -5.49 3.60
C LEU A 54 3.93 -6.71 2.69
N GLY A 55 4.86 -7.67 2.76
CA GLY A 55 4.75 -8.92 1.99
C GLY A 55 3.51 -9.75 2.36
N ALA A 56 3.13 -9.78 3.64
CA ALA A 56 1.90 -10.45 4.07
C ALA A 56 0.64 -9.74 3.56
N LEU A 57 0.60 -8.40 3.66
CA LEU A 57 -0.49 -7.58 3.13
C LEU A 57 -0.71 -7.83 1.63
N LEU A 58 0.35 -7.78 0.83
CA LEU A 58 0.27 -8.01 -0.62
C LEU A 58 -0.28 -9.41 -0.96
N ARG A 59 0.10 -10.44 -0.20
CA ARG A 59 -0.45 -11.79 -0.38
C ARG A 59 -1.93 -11.86 -0.02
N GLY A 60 -2.35 -11.23 1.08
CA GLY A 60 -3.76 -11.17 1.48
C GLY A 60 -4.63 -10.43 0.44
N VAL A 61 -4.13 -9.30 -0.09
CA VAL A 61 -4.78 -8.57 -1.20
C VAL A 61 -4.90 -9.46 -2.43
N LYS A 62 -3.83 -10.15 -2.84
CA LYS A 62 -3.87 -11.07 -3.99
C LYS A 62 -4.84 -12.24 -3.78
N ALA A 63 -4.99 -12.70 -2.53
CA ALA A 63 -5.93 -13.75 -2.14
C ALA A 63 -7.38 -13.26 -2.02
N GLY A 64 -7.64 -11.96 -2.16
CA GLY A 64 -8.97 -11.37 -1.99
C GLY A 64 -9.47 -11.37 -0.55
N GLU A 65 -8.57 -11.45 0.44
CA GLU A 65 -8.90 -11.48 1.86
C GLU A 65 -9.65 -10.22 2.30
N PHE A 66 -9.39 -9.10 1.61
CA PHE A 66 -9.91 -7.77 1.92
C PHE A 66 -11.03 -7.30 0.97
N ASP A 67 -11.53 -8.13 0.06
CA ASP A 67 -12.52 -7.71 -0.95
C ASP A 67 -13.93 -7.42 -0.35
N GLY A 68 -14.11 -7.64 0.95
CA GLY A 68 -15.39 -7.52 1.63
C GLY A 68 -16.37 -8.66 1.31
N PRO A 69 -17.46 -8.78 2.09
CA PRO A 69 -18.39 -9.90 2.00
C PRO A 69 -19.12 -9.99 0.64
N ALA A 70 -19.39 -8.86 0.00
CA ALA A 70 -20.11 -8.81 -1.28
C ALA A 70 -19.27 -9.32 -2.48
N ALA A 71 -17.96 -9.12 -2.46
CA ALA A 71 -17.07 -9.59 -3.53
C ALA A 71 -16.71 -11.07 -3.36
N ARG A 72 -16.54 -11.54 -2.11
CA ARG A 72 -16.34 -12.96 -1.80
C ARG A 72 -17.51 -13.82 -2.32
N ALA A 73 -18.75 -13.37 -2.15
CA ALA A 73 -19.93 -14.06 -2.65
C ALA A 73 -19.97 -14.20 -4.19
N ARG A 74 -19.38 -13.28 -4.95
CA ARG A 74 -19.30 -13.36 -6.43
C ARG A 74 -18.26 -14.37 -6.90
N ARG A 75 -17.12 -14.50 -6.19
CA ARG A 75 -16.06 -15.48 -6.52
C ARG A 75 -16.46 -16.93 -6.20
N SER A 76 -17.38 -17.14 -5.26
CA SER A 76 -17.83 -18.48 -4.83
C SER A 76 -19.00 -19.05 -5.64
N ARG A 77 -19.55 -18.32 -6.62
CA ARG A 77 -20.58 -18.86 -7.53
C ARG A 77 -19.90 -19.72 -8.61
N PRO A 78 -20.15 -21.03 -8.67
CA PRO A 78 -19.74 -21.81 -9.84
C PRO A 78 -20.57 -21.38 -11.06
N HIS A 79 -19.94 -21.41 -12.23
CA HIS A 79 -20.62 -21.27 -13.53
C HIS A 79 -21.55 -22.46 -13.80
#